data_AF-A0A0H4KHF8-F1
#
_entry.id   AF-A0A0H4KHF8-F1
#
_cell.length_a   1.000
_cell.length_b   1.000
_cell.length_c   1.000
_cell.angle_alpha   90.00
_cell.angle_beta   90.00
_cell.angle_gamma   90.00
#
_symmetry.space_group_name_H-M   'P 1'
#
loop_
_entity.id
_entity.type
_entity.pdbx_description
1 polymer ?
#
loop_
_entity_poly.entity_id
_entity_poly.type
_entity_poly.pdbx_seq_one_letter_code
_entity_poly.pdbx_strand_id
1 'polypeptide(L)' 'MEQKQFVAVQKNADGDLTAFKTSDGSLLSYEEALQEVLAGSIANVSAFKGKDGETYIRSNPDNRKDNNLDQLPLF' A
#
# COMPACT_ATOMS: atom_id res chain seq x y z
N MET A 1 19.72 -1.55 -1.75
CA MET A 1 18.66 -1.65 -2.77
C MET A 1 17.64 -0.59 -2.45
N GLU A 2 17.20 0.18 -3.44
CA GLU A 2 16.14 1.17 -3.26
C GLU A 2 14.80 0.46 -3.12
N GLN A 3 13.99 0.89 -2.14
CA GLN A 3 12.63 0.38 -1.94
C GLN A 3 11.70 0.90 -3.03
N LYS A 4 10.77 0.07 -3.49
CA LYS A 4 9.70 0.48 -4.40
C LYS A 4 8.69 1.36 -3.67
N GLN A 5 7.85 2.08 -4.40
CA GLN A 5 6.75 2.87 -3.81
C GLN A 5 5.43 2.49 -4.49
N PHE A 6 4.33 2.58 -3.76
CA PHE A 6 3.01 2.57 -4.41
C PHE A 6 2.76 3.93 -5.07
N VAL A 7 2.36 3.89 -6.33
CA VAL A 7 2.12 5.09 -7.15
C VAL A 7 0.66 5.23 -7.59
N ALA A 8 -0.12 4.15 -7.50
CA ALA A 8 -1.56 4.15 -7.78
C ALA A 8 -2.22 2.96 -7.04
N VAL A 9 -3.53 3.03 -6.81
CA VAL A 9 -4.30 2.00 -6.10
C VAL A 9 -5.61 1.67 -6.81
N GLN A 10 -6.16 0.50 -6.58
CA GLN A 10 -7.56 0.18 -6.88
C GLN A 10 -8.36 0.10 -5.60
N LYS A 11 -9.62 0.52 -5.69
CA LYS A 11 -10.58 0.46 -4.59
C LYS A 11 -11.84 -0.29 -5.04
N ASN A 12 -12.47 -1.05 -4.14
CA ASN A 12 -13.81 -1.61 -4.35
C ASN A 12 -14.90 -0.51 -4.23
N ALA A 13 -16.17 -0.90 -4.36
CA ALA A 13 -17.31 0.02 -4.26
C ALA A 13 -17.43 0.70 -2.88
N ASP A 14 -16.93 0.05 -1.83
CA ASP A 14 -16.93 0.52 -0.44
C ASP A 14 -15.73 1.44 -0.12
N GLY A 15 -14.77 1.55 -1.05
CA GLY A 15 -13.56 2.37 -0.90
C GLY A 15 -12.35 1.62 -0.33
N ASP A 16 -12.44 0.31 -0.10
CA ASP A 16 -11.32 -0.50 0.39
C ASP A 16 -10.31 -0.78 -0.73
N LEU A 17 -9.03 -0.76 -0.37
CA LEU A 17 -7.93 -1.06 -1.28
C LEU A 17 -7.96 -2.53 -1.71
N THR A 18 -7.88 -2.78 -3.03
CA THR A 18 -7.91 -4.14 -3.59
C THR A 18 -6.64 -4.49 -4.35
N ALA A 19 -5.98 -3.50 -4.95
CA ALA A 19 -4.73 -3.69 -5.68
C ALA A 19 -3.86 -2.43 -5.67
N PHE A 20 -2.57 -2.62 -5.97
CA PHE A 20 -1.55 -1.58 -5.90
C PHE A 20 -0.67 -1.62 -7.14
N LYS A 21 -0.30 -0.44 -7.64
CA LYS A 21 0.73 -0.29 -8.67
C LYS A 21 2.01 0.23 -8.05
N THR A 22 3.13 -0.43 -8.29
CA THR A 22 4.43 -0.01 -7.80
C THR A 22 5.15 0.93 -8.78
N SER A 23 6.17 1.63 -8.29
CA SER A 23 7.00 2.56 -9.06
C SER A 23 7.79 1.89 -10.19
N ASP A 24 8.04 0.58 -10.12
CA ASP A 24 8.63 -0.21 -11.20
C ASP A 24 7.60 -0.71 -12.23
N GLY A 25 6.31 -0.40 -12.03
CA GLY A 25 5.22 -0.78 -12.94
C GLY A 25 4.56 -2.11 -12.63
N SER A 26 4.98 -2.82 -11.57
CA SER A 26 4.32 -4.05 -11.13
C SER A 26 2.91 -3.76 -10.60
N LEU A 27 1.98 -4.69 -10.85
CA LEU A 27 0.64 -4.68 -10.27
C LEU A 27 0.55 -5.81 -9.24
N LEU A 28 0.16 -5.46 -8.02
CA LEU A 28 0.06 -6.39 -6.91
C LEU A 28 -1.40 -6.44 -6.43
N SER A 29 -1.91 -7.64 -6.20
CA SER A 29 -3.10 -7.83 -5.38
C SER A 29 -2.86 -7.35 -3.94
N TYR A 30 -3.92 -7.18 -3.16
CA TYR A 30 -3.77 -6.78 -1.75
C TYR A 30 -2.89 -7.75 -0.95
N GLU A 31 -3.04 -9.05 -1.17
CA GLU A 31 -2.24 -10.07 -0.46
C GLU A 31 -0.75 -9.99 -0.85
N GLU A 32 -0.43 -9.85 -2.14
CA GLU A 32 0.94 -9.68 -2.61
C GLU A 32 1.58 -8.39 -2.09
N ALA A 33 0.81 -7.28 -2.12
CA ALA A 33 1.25 -6.01 -1.57
C ALA A 33 1.54 -6.12 -0.07
N LEU A 34 0.72 -6.85 0.69
CA LEU A 34 0.94 -7.08 2.11
C LEU A 34 2.24 -7.84 2.36
N GLN A 35 2.55 -8.87 1.56
CA GLN A 35 3.82 -9.59 1.66
C GLN A 35 5.03 -8.67 1.38
N GLU A 36 4.98 -7.85 0.33
CA GLU A 36 6.05 -6.92 -0.01
C GLU A 36 6.27 -5.85 1.07
N VAL A 37 5.18 -5.38 1.71
CA VAL A 37 5.25 -4.44 2.84
C VAL A 37 5.87 -5.11 4.07
N LEU A 38 5.47 -6.35 4.38
CA LEU A 38 6.05 -7.12 5.49
C LEU A 38 7.53 -7.44 5.26
N ALA A 39 7.95 -7.65 4.01
CA ALA A 39 9.34 -7.84 3.61
C ALA A 39 10.18 -6.55 3.65
N GLY A 40 9.57 -5.38 3.82
CA GLY A 40 10.24 -4.09 3.79
C GLY A 40 10.69 -3.66 2.39
N SER A 41 10.06 -4.19 1.35
CA SER A 41 10.34 -3.88 -0.06
C SER A 41 9.66 -2.60 -0.55
N ILE A 42 8.61 -2.15 0.15
CA ILE A 42 7.84 -0.94 -0.19
C ILE A 42 8.09 0.18 0.82
N ALA A 43 8.42 1.37 0.32
CA ALA A 43 8.64 2.57 1.11
C ALA A 43 7.31 3.28 1.46
N ASN A 44 7.37 4.12 2.50
CA ASN A 44 6.28 5.01 2.96
C ASN A 44 5.03 4.31 3.49
N VAL A 45 5.05 2.98 3.61
CA VAL A 45 3.95 2.19 4.15
C VAL A 45 4.47 1.21 5.20
N SER A 46 3.57 0.71 6.04
CA SER A 46 3.83 -0.32 7.04
C SER A 46 2.61 -1.23 7.17
N ALA A 47 2.84 -2.48 7.57
CA ALA A 47 1.78 -3.38 7.98
C ALA A 47 1.44 -3.14 9.47
N PHE A 48 0.17 -3.28 9.84
CA PHE A 48 -0.28 -3.23 11.23
C PHE A 48 -1.35 -4.27 11.51
N LYS A 49 -1.39 -4.80 12.73
CA LYS A 49 -2.43 -5.72 13.17
C LYS A 49 -3.65 -4.94 13.66
N GLY A 50 -4.80 -5.17 13.04
CA GLY A 50 -6.07 -4.59 13.45
C GLY A 50 -6.61 -5.24 14.73
N LYS A 51 -7.68 -4.66 15.28
CA LYS A 51 -8.34 -5.19 16.49
C LYS A 51 -8.95 -6.58 16.29
N ASP A 52 -9.34 -6.89 15.05
CA ASP A 52 -9.87 -8.20 14.65
C ASP A 52 -8.79 -9.29 14.61
N GLY A 53 -7.51 -8.89 14.57
CA GLY A 53 -6.37 -9.79 14.49
C GLY A 53 -5.82 -9.97 13.07
N GLU A 54 -6.51 -9.46 12.05
CA GLU A 54 -5.99 -9.38 10.69
C GLU A 54 -4.89 -8.31 10.54
N THR A 55 -4.10 -8.41 9.47
CA THR A 55 -3.01 -7.48 9.17
C THR A 55 -3.37 -6.62 7.96
N TYR A 56 -3.18 -5.31 8.08
CA TYR A 56 -3.55 -4.34 7.07
C TYR A 56 -2.37 -3.42 6.72
N ILE A 57 -2.42 -2.85 5.52
CA ILE A 57 -1.42 -1.89 5.05
C ILE A 57 -1.88 -0.48 5.41
N ARG A 58 -0.97 0.36 5.92
CA ARG A 58 -1.20 1.79 6.14
C ARG A 58 -0.02 2.63 5.64
N SER A 59 -0.29 3.88 5.31
CA SER A 59 0.77 4.88 5.09
C SER A 59 1.47 5.22 6.40
N ASN A 60 2.76 5.54 6.29
CA ASN A 60 3.56 6.02 7.40
C ASN A 60 3.17 7.47 7.75
N PRO A 61 3.17 7.86 9.04
CA PRO A 61 2.89 9.22 9.46
C PRO A 61 4.14 10.11 9.25
N ASP A 62 4.50 10.37 8.00
CA ASP A 62 5.71 11.11 7.60
C ASP A 62 5.43 12.59 7.23
N ASN A 63 4.21 13.06 7.51
CA ASN A 63 3.73 14.41 7.21
C ASN A 63 3.70 14.74 5.70
N ARG A 64 3.80 13.73 4.82
CA ARG A 64 3.54 13.84 3.39
C ARG A 64 2.15 13.31 3.07
N LYS A 65 1.54 13.93 2.07
CA LYS A 65 0.19 13.62 1.61
C LYS A 65 0.19 12.94 0.26
N ASP A 66 1.20 13.22 -0.54
CA ASP A 66 1.34 12.71 -1.91
C ASP A 66 1.65 11.20 -1.97
N ASN A 67 2.11 10.61 -0.86
CA ASN A 67 2.42 9.19 -0.72
C ASN A 67 1.43 8.45 0.21
N ASN A 68 0.33 9.10 0.60
CA ASN A 68 -0.74 8.46 1.35
C ASN A 68 -1.57 7.56 0.43
N LEU A 69 -1.79 6.30 0.82
CA LEU A 69 -2.53 5.31 0.01
C LEU A 69 -3.90 5.81 -0.42
N ASP A 70 -4.60 6.54 0.45
CA ASP A 70 -5.92 7.09 0.14
C ASP A 70 -5.87 8.24 -0.87
N GLN A 71 -4.72 8.92 -0.98
CA GLN A 71 -4.49 10.07 -1.87
C GLN A 71 -3.81 9.68 -3.19
N LEU A 72 -3.42 8.41 -3.35
CA LEU A 72 -2.86 7.92 -4.60
C LEU A 72 -3.95 7.88 -5.70
N PRO A 73 -3.57 8.11 -6.97
CA PRO A 73 -4.50 8.02 -8.09
C PRO A 73 -5.07 6.60 -8.23
N LEU A 74 -6.30 6.52 -8.76
CA LEU A 74 -6.93 5.26 -9.15
C LEU A 74 -6.45 4.82 -10.54
N PHE A 75 -6.44 3.51 -10.81
CA PHE A 75 -6.09 2.94 -12.12
C PHE A 75 -7.00 1.80 -12.57
#